data_AF-A0A7J6KY11-F1
#
_entry.id   AF-A0A7J6KY11-F1
#
_cell.length_a   1.000
_cell.length_b   1.000
_cell.length_c   1.000
_cell.angle_alpha   90.00
_cell.angle_beta   90.00
_cell.angle_gamma   90.00
#
_symmetry.space_group_name_H-M   'P 1'
#
loop_
_entity.id
_entity.type
_entity.pdbx_description
1 polymer ?
#
loop_
_entity_poly.entity_id
_entity_poly.type
_entity_poly.pdbx_seq_one_letter_code
_entity_poly.pdbx_strand_id
1 'polypeptide(L)'
;MADEEPIPYSLVTEEGETRETAAGFTGKGTATYPNGDVYEGSYADGRKSGQGVYTYRDGSAYNGNYKNGQREGIGKFTMAADGSFYHGSFVDGLYDGEGTMSYATTGDVYTGEWKKGLRHGTGTYIYKKGQASVTGTWQDDKIVKGRWRLSPAQDSPVFDGEFDTKYSQPIGEGVWTLSDGKKISGRYTQNHEPSDTTDDVITKLHWATLV
;
A
#
# COMPACT_ATOMS: atom_id res chain seq x y z
N MET A 1 -16.03 16.09 -25.71
CA MET A 1 -16.21 15.58 -24.34
C MET A 1 -16.78 16.77 -23.59
N ALA A 2 -18.05 16.70 -23.16
CA ALA A 2 -18.69 17.85 -22.54
C ALA A 2 -17.95 18.19 -21.24
N ASP A 3 -17.50 19.44 -21.12
CA ASP A 3 -17.03 20.01 -19.85
C ASP A 3 -18.24 20.02 -18.91
N GLU A 4 -18.39 19.00 -18.06
CA GLU A 4 -19.31 19.07 -16.94
C GLU A 4 -18.94 20.30 -16.11
N GLU A 5 -19.85 21.25 -16.00
CA GLU A 5 -19.67 22.38 -15.10
C GLU A 5 -19.39 21.82 -13.70
N PRO A 6 -18.30 22.27 -13.05
CA PRO A 6 -17.94 21.75 -11.75
C PRO A 6 -19.10 21.99 -10.78
N ILE A 7 -19.55 20.93 -10.12
CA ILE A 7 -20.63 21.02 -9.12
C ILE A 7 -20.20 22.06 -8.07
N PRO A 8 -20.99 23.12 -7.83
CA PRO A 8 -20.65 24.16 -6.89
C PRO A 8 -20.51 23.57 -5.47
N TYR A 9 -19.59 24.13 -4.70
CA TYR A 9 -19.31 23.73 -3.32
C TYR A 9 -19.06 24.98 -2.48
N SER A 10 -19.27 24.90 -1.16
CA SER A 10 -19.00 26.04 -0.29
C SER A 10 -17.51 26.12 0.01
N LEU A 11 -16.84 27.20 -0.35
CA LEU A 11 -15.47 27.53 0.04
C LEU A 11 -15.49 28.71 1.00
N VAL A 12 -14.99 28.52 2.22
CA VAL A 12 -14.75 29.61 3.17
C VAL A 12 -13.24 29.90 3.18
N THR A 13 -12.84 31.12 2.82
CA THR A 13 -11.42 31.53 2.85
C THR A 13 -10.95 31.74 4.28
N GLU A 14 -9.63 31.83 4.49
CA GLU A 14 -9.04 32.15 5.79
C GLU A 14 -9.53 33.51 6.35
N GLU A 15 -9.90 34.46 5.46
CA GLU A 15 -10.48 35.76 5.80
C GLU A 15 -11.99 35.73 6.04
N GLY A 16 -12.65 34.58 5.89
CA GLY A 16 -14.09 34.40 6.09
C GLY A 16 -14.97 34.73 4.89
N GLU A 17 -14.39 34.97 3.71
CA GLU A 17 -15.17 35.11 2.47
C GLU A 17 -15.76 33.75 2.08
N THR A 18 -17.04 33.72 1.69
CA THR A 18 -17.69 32.51 1.19
C THR A 18 -17.81 32.57 -0.34
N ARG A 19 -17.43 31.49 -1.01
CA ARG A 19 -17.44 31.34 -2.48
C ARG A 19 -18.07 30.01 -2.86
N GLU A 20 -18.76 29.93 -4.00
CA GLU A 20 -19.36 28.68 -4.49
C GLU A 20 -18.40 27.83 -5.34
N THR A 21 -17.21 28.37 -5.64
CA THR A 21 -16.12 27.69 -6.34
C THR A 21 -14.78 28.27 -5.89
N ALA A 22 -13.69 27.54 -6.10
CA ALA A 22 -12.34 28.11 -5.97
C ALA A 22 -11.84 28.81 -7.24
N ALA A 23 -12.63 28.98 -8.31
CA ALA A 23 -12.11 29.51 -9.58
C ALA A 23 -11.34 30.84 -9.39
N GLY A 24 -10.09 30.90 -9.87
CA GLY A 24 -9.19 32.05 -9.69
C GLY A 24 -8.76 32.33 -8.24
N PHE A 25 -9.10 31.47 -7.28
CA PHE A 25 -8.68 31.61 -5.89
C PHE A 25 -7.23 31.18 -5.69
N THR A 26 -6.47 32.00 -4.98
CA THR A 26 -5.15 31.64 -4.46
C THR A 26 -5.10 32.06 -3.00
N GLY A 27 -4.77 31.14 -2.11
CA GLY A 27 -4.86 31.34 -0.68
C GLY A 27 -5.29 30.06 0.05
N LYS A 28 -5.57 30.17 1.35
CA LYS A 28 -6.07 29.04 2.14
C LYS A 28 -7.58 29.12 2.31
N GLY A 29 -8.21 27.95 2.40
CA GLY A 29 -9.63 27.89 2.73
C GLY A 29 -10.11 26.48 2.96
N THR A 30 -11.36 26.41 3.42
CA THR A 30 -12.08 25.18 3.70
C THR A 30 -13.22 25.03 2.70
N ALA A 31 -13.13 24.01 1.85
CA ALA A 31 -14.19 23.62 0.93
C ALA A 31 -15.02 22.49 1.53
N THR A 32 -16.34 22.66 1.53
CA THR A 32 -17.33 21.65 1.88
C THR A 32 -18.11 21.27 0.63
N TYR A 33 -17.96 20.02 0.21
CA TYR A 33 -18.54 19.49 -1.02
C TYR A 33 -19.97 18.96 -0.76
N PRO A 34 -20.85 18.94 -1.79
CA PRO A 34 -22.22 18.43 -1.64
C PRO A 34 -22.30 16.97 -1.21
N ASN A 35 -21.27 16.18 -1.50
CA ASN A 35 -21.18 14.78 -1.08
C ASN A 35 -20.79 14.62 0.41
N GLY A 36 -20.52 15.70 1.14
CA GLY A 36 -20.09 15.70 2.53
C GLY A 36 -18.57 15.65 2.73
N ASP A 37 -17.78 15.57 1.65
CA ASP A 37 -16.34 15.69 1.76
C ASP A 37 -15.93 17.12 2.16
N VAL A 38 -14.78 17.23 2.80
CA VAL A 38 -14.19 18.50 3.21
C VAL A 38 -12.73 18.55 2.80
N TYR A 39 -12.30 19.66 2.19
CA TYR A 39 -10.89 19.96 1.98
C TYR A 39 -10.51 21.23 2.74
N GLU A 40 -9.50 21.15 3.57
CA GLU A 40 -8.87 22.28 4.24
C GLU A 40 -7.43 22.39 3.76
N GLY A 41 -7.06 23.50 3.11
CA GLY A 41 -5.70 23.64 2.60
C GLY A 41 -5.50 24.81 1.67
N SER A 42 -4.37 24.78 0.97
CA SER A 42 -3.99 25.87 0.07
C SER A 42 -4.51 25.64 -1.36
N TYR A 43 -4.82 26.73 -2.02
CA TYR A 43 -5.25 26.79 -3.41
C TYR A 43 -4.29 27.66 -4.22
N ALA A 44 -4.08 27.27 -5.47
CA ALA A 44 -3.41 28.07 -6.48
C ALA A 44 -4.25 28.05 -7.76
N ASP A 45 -4.71 29.22 -8.20
CA ASP A 45 -5.59 29.38 -9.37
C ASP A 45 -6.78 28.38 -9.36
N GLY A 46 -7.43 28.29 -8.20
CA GLY A 46 -8.59 27.44 -7.96
C GLY A 46 -8.34 25.95 -7.87
N ARG A 47 -7.09 25.51 -7.93
CA ARG A 47 -6.72 24.10 -7.72
C ARG A 47 -6.08 23.91 -6.36
N LYS A 48 -6.39 22.79 -5.69
CA LYS A 48 -5.69 22.37 -4.46
C LYS A 48 -4.19 22.30 -4.73
N SER A 49 -3.40 22.88 -3.83
CA SER A 49 -1.96 23.02 -4.00
C SER A 49 -1.26 23.08 -2.64
N GLY A 50 -0.02 22.61 -2.55
CA GLY A 50 0.73 22.58 -1.30
C GLY A 50 0.05 21.72 -0.23
N GLN A 51 0.24 22.06 1.04
CA GLN A 51 -0.29 21.28 2.15
C GLN A 51 -1.82 21.41 2.25
N GLY A 52 -2.48 20.28 2.51
CA GLY A 52 -3.90 20.24 2.83
C GLY A 52 -4.36 18.89 3.39
N VAL A 53 -5.55 18.93 3.99
CA VAL A 53 -6.27 17.78 4.52
C VAL A 53 -7.55 17.61 3.73
N TYR A 54 -7.78 16.41 3.20
CA TYR A 54 -9.05 16.04 2.58
C TYR A 54 -9.69 14.95 3.42
N THR A 55 -10.83 15.27 4.03
CA THR A 55 -11.64 14.36 4.80
C THR A 55 -12.81 13.92 3.93
N TYR A 56 -12.91 12.62 3.70
CA TYR A 56 -13.98 12.01 2.93
C TYR A 56 -15.21 11.83 3.84
N ARG A 57 -16.42 11.80 3.25
CA ARG A 57 -17.67 11.55 3.99
C ARG A 57 -17.63 10.27 4.82
N ASP A 58 -16.95 9.23 4.33
CA ASP A 58 -16.81 7.95 5.04
C ASP A 58 -15.90 8.05 6.29
N GLY A 59 -15.26 9.21 6.51
CA GLY A 59 -14.32 9.48 7.58
C GLY A 59 -12.86 9.21 7.20
N SER A 60 -12.59 8.62 6.04
CA SER A 60 -11.23 8.45 5.54
C SER A 60 -10.59 9.82 5.35
N ALA A 61 -9.26 9.92 5.43
CA ALA A 61 -8.59 11.20 5.35
C ALA A 61 -7.24 11.11 4.64
N TYR A 62 -6.96 12.08 3.78
CA TYR A 62 -5.61 12.35 3.27
C TYR A 62 -5.06 13.61 3.93
N ASN A 63 -3.86 13.54 4.49
CA ASN A 63 -3.08 14.68 4.95
C ASN A 63 -1.75 14.69 4.20
N GLY A 64 -1.51 15.72 3.37
CA GLY A 64 -0.27 15.82 2.63
C GLY A 64 -0.27 16.91 1.57
N ASN A 65 0.65 16.76 0.63
CA ASN A 65 0.85 17.72 -0.44
C ASN A 65 -0.10 17.50 -1.63
N TYR A 66 -0.49 18.60 -2.25
CA TYR A 66 -1.27 18.66 -3.46
C TYR A 66 -0.53 19.42 -4.56
N LYS A 67 -0.75 19.02 -5.80
CA LYS A 67 -0.31 19.75 -6.99
C LYS A 67 -1.40 19.65 -8.05
N ASN A 68 -1.85 20.81 -8.55
CA ASN A 68 -2.88 20.89 -9.59
C ASN A 68 -4.16 20.08 -9.26
N GLY A 69 -4.59 20.08 -8.00
CA GLY A 69 -5.78 19.36 -7.56
C GLY A 69 -5.55 17.89 -7.18
N GLN A 70 -4.37 17.33 -7.44
CA GLN A 70 -4.05 15.92 -7.18
C GLN A 70 -3.11 15.77 -5.99
N ARG A 71 -3.15 14.62 -5.30
CA ARG A 71 -2.18 14.29 -4.24
C ARG A 71 -0.81 14.06 -4.88
N GLU A 72 0.23 14.67 -4.33
CA GLU A 72 1.58 14.68 -4.91
C GLU A 72 2.61 14.75 -3.79
N GLY A 73 3.73 14.04 -3.89
CA GLY A 73 4.78 14.05 -2.87
C GLY A 73 4.36 13.32 -1.58
N ILE A 74 4.94 13.71 -0.44
CA ILE A 74 4.70 13.01 0.84
C ILE A 74 3.31 13.31 1.39
N GLY A 75 2.60 12.25 1.81
CA GLY A 75 1.35 12.35 2.55
C GLY A 75 0.99 11.07 3.30
N LYS A 76 -0.06 11.16 4.11
CA LYS A 76 -0.66 10.05 4.84
C LYS A 76 -2.14 9.92 4.47
N PHE A 77 -2.53 8.75 4.01
CA PHE A 77 -3.92 8.38 3.78
C PHE A 77 -4.37 7.38 4.85
N THR A 78 -5.42 7.73 5.62
CA THR A 78 -6.00 6.88 6.66
C THR A 78 -7.39 6.44 6.21
N MET A 79 -7.66 5.13 6.26
CA MET A 79 -8.94 4.52 5.95
C MET A 79 -9.81 4.50 7.20
N ALA A 80 -11.03 5.05 7.13
CA ALA A 80 -11.93 5.01 8.29
C ALA A 80 -12.54 3.63 8.54
N ALA A 81 -12.59 2.77 7.53
CA ALA A 81 -13.20 1.44 7.64
C ALA A 81 -12.55 0.58 8.74
N ASP A 82 -11.24 0.65 8.89
CA ASP A 82 -10.48 -0.18 9.85
C ASP A 82 -9.32 0.56 10.54
N GLY A 83 -9.00 1.80 10.14
CA GLY A 83 -7.84 2.54 10.64
C GLY A 83 -6.52 2.20 9.94
N SER A 84 -6.55 1.37 8.89
CA SER A 84 -5.38 1.12 8.04
C SER A 84 -4.90 2.43 7.41
N PHE A 85 -3.59 2.54 7.19
CA PHE A 85 -3.04 3.75 6.60
C PHE A 85 -1.85 3.49 5.70
N TYR A 86 -1.73 4.33 4.68
CA TYR A 86 -0.52 4.52 3.90
C TYR A 86 0.16 5.82 4.30
N HIS A 87 1.48 5.79 4.49
CA HIS A 87 2.31 6.98 4.65
C HIS A 87 3.52 6.87 3.73
N GLY A 88 3.61 7.76 2.75
CA GLY A 88 4.68 7.72 1.76
C GLY A 88 4.46 8.70 0.63
N SER A 89 5.14 8.44 -0.49
CA SER A 89 5.09 9.26 -1.69
C SER A 89 3.84 8.99 -2.52
N PHE A 90 3.35 10.05 -3.17
CA PHE A 90 2.24 10.07 -4.10
C PHE A 90 2.64 10.71 -5.42
N VAL A 91 2.17 10.16 -6.54
CA VAL A 91 2.28 10.76 -7.88
C VAL A 91 0.95 10.58 -8.58
N ASP A 92 0.41 11.65 -9.18
CA ASP A 92 -0.90 11.67 -9.84
C ASP A 92 -2.03 11.05 -8.99
N GLY A 93 -2.01 11.32 -7.69
CA GLY A 93 -3.00 10.79 -6.76
C GLY A 93 -2.79 9.34 -6.31
N LEU A 94 -1.81 8.60 -6.82
CA LEU A 94 -1.56 7.19 -6.49
C LEU A 94 -0.34 7.02 -5.58
N TYR A 95 -0.29 5.93 -4.80
CA TYR A 95 0.93 5.55 -4.09
C TYR A 95 2.03 5.22 -5.11
N ASP A 96 3.15 5.94 -5.09
CA ASP A 96 4.25 5.75 -6.03
C ASP A 96 5.55 6.24 -5.38
N GLY A 97 6.63 5.45 -5.46
CA GLY A 97 7.88 5.67 -4.74
C GLY A 97 7.91 4.96 -3.38
N GLU A 98 8.67 5.47 -2.41
CA GLU A 98 8.77 4.85 -1.09
C GLU A 98 7.54 5.13 -0.22
N GLY A 99 7.09 4.11 0.53
CA GLY A 99 5.97 4.25 1.46
C GLY A 99 5.77 3.04 2.38
N THR A 100 5.00 3.27 3.43
CA THR A 100 4.62 2.26 4.42
C THR A 100 3.10 2.12 4.48
N MET A 101 2.61 0.90 4.29
CA MET A 101 1.21 0.52 4.53
C MET A 101 1.12 -0.25 5.83
N SER A 102 0.25 0.19 6.73
CA SER A 102 -0.11 -0.49 7.97
C SER A 102 -1.54 -1.01 7.86
N TYR A 103 -1.72 -2.31 8.03
CA TYR A 103 -3.02 -2.98 7.99
C TYR A 103 -3.55 -3.13 9.41
N ALA A 104 -4.52 -2.31 9.81
CA ALA A 104 -4.95 -2.23 11.21
C ALA A 104 -5.61 -3.53 11.71
N THR A 105 -6.41 -4.20 10.89
CA THR A 105 -7.11 -5.44 11.29
C THR A 105 -6.15 -6.60 11.55
N THR A 106 -5.14 -6.79 10.71
CA THR A 106 -4.16 -7.88 10.88
C THR A 106 -2.96 -7.45 11.73
N GLY A 107 -2.69 -6.15 11.79
CA GLY A 107 -1.48 -5.55 12.35
C GLY A 107 -0.26 -5.66 11.43
N ASP A 108 -0.41 -6.20 10.21
CA ASP A 108 0.68 -6.39 9.28
C ASP A 108 1.19 -5.05 8.75
N VAL A 109 2.44 -5.03 8.31
CA VAL A 109 3.08 -3.82 7.79
C VAL A 109 3.87 -4.15 6.53
N TYR A 110 3.67 -3.37 5.47
CA TYR A 110 4.59 -3.32 4.34
C TYR A 110 5.34 -2.00 4.35
N THR A 111 6.65 -2.05 4.13
CA THR A 111 7.48 -0.87 3.87
C THR A 111 8.38 -1.14 2.67
N GLY A 112 8.42 -0.22 1.72
CA GLY A 112 9.19 -0.40 0.50
C GLY A 112 8.71 0.49 -0.63
N GLU A 113 9.06 0.09 -1.84
CA GLU A 113 8.68 0.78 -3.06
C GLU A 113 7.24 0.44 -3.49
N TRP A 114 6.62 1.41 -4.16
CA TRP A 114 5.27 1.39 -4.68
C TRP A 114 5.26 1.90 -6.12
N LYS A 115 4.38 1.36 -6.94
CA LYS A 115 4.13 1.83 -8.30
C LYS A 115 2.64 1.81 -8.59
N LYS A 116 2.06 2.97 -8.92
CA LYS A 116 0.63 3.09 -9.27
C LYS A 116 -0.33 2.39 -8.28
N GLY A 117 -0.06 2.50 -6.98
CA GLY A 117 -0.88 1.92 -5.93
C GLY A 117 -0.52 0.48 -5.52
N LEU A 118 0.39 -0.18 -6.23
CA LEU A 118 0.79 -1.57 -5.97
C LEU A 118 2.19 -1.61 -5.34
N ARG A 119 2.43 -2.58 -4.45
CA ARG A 119 3.79 -2.87 -3.96
C ARG A 119 4.65 -3.30 -5.14
N HIS A 120 5.82 -2.69 -5.25
CA HIS A 120 6.73 -2.89 -6.37
C HIS A 120 8.18 -2.75 -5.89
N GLY A 121 9.18 -3.10 -6.70
CA GLY A 121 10.58 -2.85 -6.38
C GLY A 121 11.02 -3.60 -5.12
N THR A 122 11.84 -2.97 -4.28
CA THR A 122 12.31 -3.58 -3.02
C THR A 122 11.39 -3.25 -1.86
N GLY A 123 11.12 -4.24 -1.01
CA GLY A 123 10.25 -4.03 0.15
C GLY A 123 10.28 -5.17 1.16
N THR A 124 9.81 -4.86 2.37
CA THR A 124 9.64 -5.80 3.48
C THR A 124 8.18 -5.83 3.92
N TYR A 125 7.62 -7.03 4.00
CA TYR A 125 6.33 -7.29 4.62
C TYR A 125 6.53 -8.01 5.95
N ILE A 126 5.92 -7.50 7.01
CA ILE A 126 5.96 -8.05 8.37
C ILE A 126 4.56 -8.57 8.69
N TYR A 127 4.48 -9.87 8.95
CA TYR A 127 3.28 -10.52 9.43
C TYR A 127 3.22 -10.35 10.95
N LYS A 128 2.24 -9.60 11.46
CA LYS A 128 2.09 -9.41 12.91
C LYS A 128 1.79 -10.73 13.60
N LYS A 129 0.92 -11.53 12.98
CA LYS A 129 0.64 -12.90 13.41
C LYS A 129 1.80 -13.80 12.99
N GLY A 130 2.41 -14.49 13.96
CA GLY A 130 3.58 -15.35 13.72
C GLY A 130 4.92 -14.60 13.66
N GLN A 131 4.90 -13.26 13.55
CA GLN A 131 6.09 -12.40 13.56
C GLN A 131 7.10 -12.72 12.45
N ALA A 132 6.66 -13.40 11.39
CA ALA A 132 7.46 -13.66 10.22
C ALA A 132 7.66 -12.36 9.41
N SER A 133 8.72 -12.30 8.61
CA SER A 133 8.92 -11.23 7.65
C SER A 133 9.41 -11.77 6.32
N VAL A 134 9.00 -11.12 5.23
CA VAL A 134 9.55 -11.39 3.91
C VAL A 134 10.10 -10.10 3.30
N THR A 135 11.37 -10.11 2.92
CA THR A 135 12.07 -8.98 2.33
C THR A 135 12.57 -9.39 0.95
N GLY A 136 12.27 -8.60 -0.08
CA GLY A 136 12.62 -8.99 -1.43
C GLY A 136 12.12 -8.03 -2.50
N THR A 137 12.10 -8.54 -3.72
CA THR A 137 11.57 -7.88 -4.91
C THR A 137 10.09 -8.17 -5.06
N TRP A 138 9.30 -7.11 -5.24
CA TRP A 138 7.86 -7.12 -5.44
C TRP A 138 7.54 -6.67 -6.87
N GLN A 139 6.56 -7.33 -7.48
CA GLN A 139 6.01 -6.97 -8.77
C GLN A 139 4.48 -7.06 -8.68
N ASP A 140 3.83 -5.92 -8.88
CA ASP A 140 2.37 -5.80 -8.94
C ASP A 140 1.69 -6.49 -7.75
N ASP A 141 2.08 -6.08 -6.53
CA ASP A 141 1.66 -6.61 -5.23
C ASP A 141 2.17 -8.00 -4.84
N LYS A 142 2.95 -8.66 -5.68
CA LYS A 142 3.41 -10.03 -5.45
C LYS A 142 4.91 -10.06 -5.22
N ILE A 143 5.35 -10.72 -4.16
CA ILE A 143 6.76 -11.01 -4.00
C ILE A 143 7.17 -12.06 -5.04
N VAL A 144 8.28 -11.81 -5.73
CA VAL A 144 8.82 -12.71 -6.77
C VAL A 144 10.12 -13.37 -6.36
N LYS A 145 10.91 -12.70 -5.52
CA LYS A 145 12.20 -13.19 -5.01
C LYS A 145 12.55 -12.51 -3.71
N GLY A 146 13.11 -13.24 -2.75
CA GLY A 146 13.49 -12.64 -1.48
C GLY A 146 13.90 -13.62 -0.41
N ARG A 147 13.97 -13.09 0.80
CA ARG A 147 14.23 -13.80 2.04
C ARG A 147 12.98 -13.83 2.90
N TRP A 148 12.48 -15.02 3.20
CA TRP A 148 11.41 -15.24 4.18
C TRP A 148 12.00 -15.74 5.49
N ARG A 149 11.85 -14.96 6.55
CA ARG A 149 12.23 -15.32 7.92
C ARG A 149 10.98 -15.66 8.73
N LEU A 150 10.98 -16.80 9.41
CA LEU A 150 9.77 -17.30 10.08
C LEU A 150 9.47 -16.67 11.44
N SER A 151 10.43 -15.98 12.06
CA SER A 151 10.29 -15.28 13.34
C SER A 151 11.43 -14.26 13.55
N PRO A 152 11.34 -13.34 14.53
CA PRO A 152 12.39 -12.35 14.79
C PRO A 152 13.66 -12.92 15.43
N ALA A 153 13.64 -14.20 15.85
CA ALA A 153 14.77 -14.83 16.51
C ALA A 153 16.01 -14.86 15.58
N GLN A 154 17.19 -14.73 16.17
CA GLN A 154 18.45 -14.68 15.41
C GLN A 154 18.71 -15.97 14.62
N ASP A 155 18.30 -17.10 15.19
CA ASP A 155 18.37 -18.46 14.64
C ASP A 155 17.06 -18.88 13.95
N SER A 156 16.18 -17.94 13.63
CA SER A 156 14.94 -18.25 12.92
C SER A 156 15.26 -18.87 11.56
N PRO A 157 14.56 -19.96 11.17
CA PRO A 157 14.71 -20.50 9.84
C PRO A 157 14.43 -19.44 8.79
N VAL A 158 15.27 -19.42 7.76
CA VAL A 158 15.13 -18.51 6.61
C VAL A 158 15.07 -19.29 5.32
N PHE A 159 14.21 -18.85 4.41
CA PHE A 159 14.21 -19.25 3.02
C PHE A 159 14.72 -18.10 2.16
N ASP A 160 15.70 -18.37 1.30
CA ASP A 160 16.16 -17.46 0.25
C ASP A 160 15.84 -18.07 -1.11
N GLY A 161 15.00 -17.42 -1.92
CA GLY A 161 14.61 -17.97 -3.23
C GLY A 161 13.50 -17.21 -3.94
N GLU A 162 12.90 -17.87 -4.93
CA GLU A 162 11.79 -17.35 -5.71
C GLU A 162 10.45 -17.66 -5.05
N PHE A 163 9.43 -16.85 -5.35
CA PHE A 163 8.09 -16.97 -4.82
C PHE A 163 7.06 -17.03 -5.95
N ASP A 164 6.07 -17.88 -5.79
CA ASP A 164 4.94 -17.96 -6.69
C ASP A 164 4.07 -16.71 -6.55
N THR A 165 3.66 -16.16 -7.69
CA THR A 165 2.90 -14.91 -7.77
C THR A 165 1.41 -15.06 -7.42
N LYS A 166 0.90 -16.27 -7.22
CA LYS A 166 -0.51 -16.52 -6.88
C LYS A 166 -0.68 -16.74 -5.38
N TYR A 167 0.24 -17.45 -4.73
CA TYR A 167 0.14 -17.83 -3.32
C TYR A 167 1.26 -17.26 -2.44
N SER A 168 2.24 -16.56 -3.03
CA SER A 168 3.42 -16.04 -2.32
C SER A 168 4.17 -17.13 -1.53
N GLN A 169 4.19 -18.35 -2.07
CA GLN A 169 4.87 -19.51 -1.51
C GLN A 169 6.18 -19.77 -2.27
N PRO A 170 7.21 -20.37 -1.64
CA PRO A 170 8.45 -20.77 -2.32
C PRO A 170 8.21 -21.55 -3.63
N ILE A 171 8.92 -21.16 -4.69
CA ILE A 171 8.95 -21.85 -5.98
C ILE A 171 10.35 -21.74 -6.59
N GLY A 172 10.66 -22.52 -7.63
CA GLY A 172 11.93 -22.38 -8.35
C GLY A 172 13.12 -22.76 -7.49
N GLU A 173 14.28 -22.19 -7.74
CA GLU A 173 15.48 -22.46 -6.95
C GLU A 173 15.45 -21.70 -5.62
N GLY A 174 15.84 -22.37 -4.53
CA GLY A 174 15.95 -21.72 -3.23
C GLY A 174 16.73 -22.52 -2.20
N VAL A 175 16.96 -21.88 -1.06
CA VAL A 175 17.72 -22.43 0.07
C VAL A 175 17.01 -22.13 1.38
N TRP A 176 16.66 -23.18 2.12
CA TRP A 176 16.37 -23.06 3.55
C TRP A 176 17.67 -23.10 4.35
N THR A 177 17.84 -22.19 5.30
CA THR A 177 18.78 -22.31 6.41
C THR A 177 17.99 -22.52 7.69
N LEU A 178 18.15 -23.67 8.32
CA LEU A 178 17.46 -24.05 9.56
C LEU A 178 18.14 -23.42 10.78
N SER A 179 17.50 -23.52 11.95
CA SER A 179 18.01 -22.94 13.21
C SER A 179 19.35 -23.50 13.66
N ASP A 180 19.67 -24.75 13.31
CA ASP A 180 20.98 -25.37 13.54
C ASP A 180 22.03 -24.97 12.48
N GLY A 181 21.69 -24.09 11.54
CA GLY A 181 22.52 -23.67 10.42
C GLY A 181 22.54 -24.63 9.24
N LYS A 182 21.86 -25.78 9.31
CA LYS A 182 21.80 -26.74 8.20
C LYS A 182 21.09 -26.11 7.01
N LYS A 183 21.68 -26.30 5.82
CA LYS A 183 21.12 -25.80 4.57
C LYS A 183 20.43 -26.91 3.78
N ILE A 184 19.24 -26.60 3.26
CA ILE A 184 18.49 -27.45 2.34
C ILE A 184 18.28 -26.62 1.08
N SER A 185 18.98 -26.99 0.00
CA SER A 185 18.90 -26.31 -1.29
C SER A 185 18.22 -27.20 -2.31
N GLY A 186 17.50 -26.62 -3.25
CA GLY A 186 16.93 -27.35 -4.37
C GLY A 186 15.81 -26.59 -5.06
N ARG A 187 15.09 -27.30 -5.92
CA ARG A 187 13.98 -26.76 -6.69
C ARG A 187 12.65 -27.04 -6.00
N TYR A 188 11.89 -25.97 -5.76
CA TYR A 188 10.57 -25.97 -5.13
C TYR A 188 9.48 -25.95 -6.19
N THR A 189 8.52 -26.86 -6.06
CA THR A 189 7.35 -26.94 -6.94
C THR A 189 6.07 -26.96 -6.10
N GLN A 190 5.04 -26.28 -6.58
CA GLN A 190 3.73 -26.24 -5.94
C GLN A 190 2.75 -27.09 -6.73
N ASN A 191 2.18 -28.10 -6.08
CA ASN A 191 1.04 -28.84 -6.60
C ASN A 191 -0.20 -28.37 -5.84
N HIS A 192 -1.15 -27.81 -6.57
CA HIS A 192 -2.44 -27.40 -6.02
C HIS A 192 -3.42 -28.54 -6.23
N GLU A 193 -3.76 -29.22 -5.14
CA GLU A 193 -4.80 -30.25 -5.17
C GLU A 193 -6.12 -29.60 -4.70
N PRO A 194 -7.23 -29.77 -5.44
CA PRO A 194 -8.54 -29.38 -4.94
C PRO A 194 -8.83 -30.16 -3.64
N SER A 195 -9.29 -29.47 -2.60
CA SER A 195 -9.73 -30.13 -1.36
C SER A 195 -11.08 -30.81 -1.62
N ASP A 196 -11.20 -32.07 -1.20
CA ASP A 196 -12.46 -32.81 -1.26
C ASP A 196 -13.43 -32.43 -0.12
N THR A 197 -12.99 -31.61 0.86
CA THR A 197 -13.74 -31.37 2.10
C THR A 197 -14.02 -29.90 2.41
N THR A 198 -13.49 -28.96 1.63
CA THR A 198 -13.70 -27.51 1.76
C THR A 198 -13.54 -26.84 0.40
N ASP A 199 -14.11 -25.65 0.19
CA ASP A 199 -13.82 -24.80 -0.99
C ASP A 199 -12.36 -24.28 -1.01
N ASP A 200 -11.50 -24.72 -0.08
CA ASP A 200 -10.10 -24.33 0.01
C ASP A 200 -9.22 -25.20 -0.89
N VAL A 201 -8.31 -24.59 -1.66
CA VAL A 201 -7.29 -25.34 -2.41
C VAL A 201 -6.12 -25.68 -1.48
N ILE A 202 -5.87 -26.96 -1.24
CA ILE A 202 -4.71 -27.39 -0.46
C ILE A 202 -3.47 -27.32 -1.36
N THR A 203 -2.49 -26.53 -0.95
CA THR A 203 -1.19 -26.47 -1.64
C THR A 203 -0.24 -27.48 -0.98
N LYS A 204 0.17 -28.50 -1.73
CA LYS A 204 1.23 -29.43 -1.31
C LYS A 204 2.55 -28.97 -1.92
N LEU A 205 3.52 -28.69 -1.04
CA LEU A 205 4.89 -28.37 -1.46
C LEU A 205 5.65 -29.68 -1.72
N HIS A 206 6.12 -29.86 -2.94
CA HIS A 206 7.04 -30.93 -3.29
C HIS A 206 8.43 -30.35 -3.48
N TRP A 207 9.40 -30.96 -2.79
CA TRP A 207 10.80 -30.68 -2.94
C TRP A 207 11.40 -31.69 -3.92
N ALA A 208 11.99 -31.19 -5.00
CA ALA A 208 12.86 -31.99 -5.85
C ALA A 208 14.29 -31.51 -5.60
N THR A 209 15.07 -32.30 -4.87
CA THR A 209 16.53 -32.19 -4.96
C THR A 209 16.92 -32.70 -6.33
N LEU A 210 17.19 -31.79 -7.26
CA LEU A 210 18.06 -32.14 -8.39
C LEU A 210 19.44 -32.39 -7.76
N VAL A 211 19.79 -33.68 -7.68
CA VAL A 211 21.10 -34.18 -7.25
C VAL A 211 22.15 -33.74 -8.26
#